data_AF-A0A8T7FLA2-F1
#
_entry.id   AF-A0A8T7FLA2-F1
#
_cell.length_a   1.000
_cell.length_b   1.000
_cell.length_c   1.000
_cell.angle_alpha   90.00
_cell.angle_beta   90.00
_cell.angle_gamma   90.00
#
_symmetry.space_group_name_H-M   'P 1'
#
loop_
_entity.id
_entity.type
_entity.pdbx_description
1 polymer ?
#
loop_
_entity_poly.entity_id
_entity_poly.type
_entity_poly.pdbx_seq_one_letter_code
_entity_poly.pdbx_strand_id
1 'polypeptide(L)'
;MPIPDKRPLKVFLCHASADKPKVRELYRYLKRRGIQPWLDAEDLIPGQNWEVEIPKALETSDAILICLSKNSVDTEGYVQKEIRFALEKALEMPEGRIFLIPARLEECELPSSLKKYHWVSLYEEDGYSKLIKALKVRASQLPRVTFELPHEAEKDGTKVLEPGKDARPPALIQKTPESGEGKSPRRFSPAIIGGFLLLLCVSAVCVAVFLPQLFRGQPTAPSKTPAPKLDLPTSTIAAPSETPQPSPTPTELILPTATPFPPIIKDLFNVEMVLVPAGEFIMGRDNSSDNVSPEHKVFLDAFYIDKYEVTNIQYLNCVKEDVCKSPASISSATHLDYFGYFEFDNYPVINVDWDMARMYCESRGARLPTEAEWEKAARGENGLIFPWGNDYDGNRANFCDVNCAFDWALKMYDDKYQDAAPVGSYPGGASPYGVFDLAGNVNEWVNSLFNWYPYDEKDGREETEIPGGWPYPERVFRGGSFDGNGDAYFLYVRSWVPSFYTSDHLGFRCARDARP
;
A
#
# COMPACT_ATOMS: atom_id res chain seq x y z
N MET A 1 -36.28 -20.56 -15.20
CA MET A 1 -35.24 -21.59 -15.42
C MET A 1 -34.71 -22.01 -14.06
N PRO A 2 -34.54 -23.31 -13.74
CA PRO A 2 -33.88 -23.70 -12.50
C PRO A 2 -32.40 -23.31 -12.60
N ILE A 3 -31.91 -22.55 -11.61
CA ILE A 3 -30.52 -22.12 -11.51
C ILE A 3 -29.67 -23.38 -11.24
N PRO A 4 -28.59 -23.68 -12.01
CA PRO A 4 -27.79 -24.87 -11.77
C PRO A 4 -27.00 -24.84 -10.46
N ASP A 5 -26.59 -26.04 -10.10
CA ASP A 5 -26.05 -26.55 -8.84
C ASP A 5 -24.94 -25.77 -8.14
N LYS A 6 -24.85 -26.04 -6.85
CA LYS A 6 -23.78 -25.61 -5.95
C LYS A 6 -22.39 -25.87 -6.57
N ARG A 7 -21.45 -24.93 -6.41
CA ARG A 7 -20.08 -25.00 -6.98
C ARG A 7 -19.06 -25.56 -5.98
N PRO A 8 -17.92 -26.12 -6.42
CA PRO A 8 -16.87 -26.56 -5.51
C PRO A 8 -16.22 -25.38 -4.74
N LEU A 9 -15.66 -25.69 -3.57
CA LEU A 9 -14.89 -24.74 -2.76
C LEU A 9 -13.58 -24.40 -3.47
N LYS A 10 -13.32 -23.12 -3.71
CA LYS A 10 -12.08 -22.62 -4.31
C LYS A 10 -11.04 -22.34 -3.24
N VAL A 11 -9.85 -22.91 -3.37
CA VAL A 11 -8.78 -22.77 -2.38
C VAL A 11 -7.49 -22.33 -3.05
N PHE A 12 -6.96 -21.18 -2.69
CA PHE A 12 -5.66 -20.71 -3.18
C PHE A 12 -4.52 -21.36 -2.38
N LEU A 13 -3.50 -21.88 -3.06
CA LEU A 13 -2.30 -22.48 -2.44
C LEU A 13 -1.10 -21.53 -2.51
N CYS A 14 -0.93 -20.71 -1.48
CA CYS A 14 0.23 -19.83 -1.32
C CYS A 14 1.45 -20.65 -0.86
N HIS A 15 2.59 -20.52 -1.53
CA HIS A 15 3.78 -21.32 -1.24
C HIS A 15 5.07 -20.73 -1.82
N ALA A 16 6.22 -21.13 -1.27
CA ALA A 16 7.52 -20.83 -1.89
C ALA A 16 7.80 -21.69 -3.11
N SER A 17 8.54 -21.14 -4.08
CA SER A 17 8.96 -21.90 -5.26
C SER A 17 9.70 -23.19 -4.91
N ALA A 18 10.43 -23.22 -3.79
CA ALA A 18 11.11 -24.42 -3.27
C ALA A 18 10.14 -25.53 -2.80
N ASP A 19 8.91 -25.16 -2.43
CA ASP A 19 7.90 -26.08 -1.87
C ASP A 19 6.98 -26.69 -2.94
N LYS A 20 7.14 -26.29 -4.20
CA LYS A 20 6.33 -26.75 -5.35
C LYS A 20 6.08 -28.27 -5.38
N PRO A 21 7.08 -29.15 -5.15
CA PRO A 21 6.85 -30.59 -5.15
C PRO A 21 5.83 -31.05 -4.09
N LYS A 22 5.96 -30.58 -2.84
CA LYS A 22 5.07 -30.95 -1.72
C LYS A 22 3.67 -30.34 -1.89
N VAL A 23 3.59 -29.09 -2.37
CA VAL A 23 2.33 -28.38 -2.58
C VAL A 23 1.52 -28.99 -3.74
N ARG A 24 2.19 -29.53 -4.76
CA ARG A 24 1.54 -30.26 -5.85
C ARG A 24 0.89 -31.57 -5.38
N GLU A 25 1.45 -32.24 -4.36
CA GLU A 25 0.79 -33.40 -3.74
C GLU A 25 -0.50 -32.99 -3.01
N LEU A 26 -0.44 -31.87 -2.26
CA LEU A 26 -1.60 -31.28 -1.61
C LEU A 26 -2.67 -30.85 -2.63
N TYR A 27 -2.28 -30.20 -3.72
CA TYR A 27 -3.17 -29.82 -4.83
C TYR A 27 -3.96 -31.03 -5.34
N ARG A 28 -3.26 -32.13 -5.66
CA ARG A 28 -3.92 -33.37 -6.13
C ARG A 28 -4.81 -33.98 -5.06
N TYR A 29 -4.40 -33.93 -3.79
CA TYR A 29 -5.18 -34.44 -2.66
C TYR A 29 -6.51 -33.70 -2.48
N LEU A 30 -6.50 -32.37 -2.59
CA LEU A 30 -7.69 -31.51 -2.51
C LEU A 30 -8.60 -31.74 -3.72
N LYS A 31 -8.02 -31.78 -4.94
CA LYS A 31 -8.76 -31.99 -6.19
C LYS A 31 -9.55 -33.31 -6.20
N ARG A 32 -8.97 -34.39 -5.69
CA ARG A 32 -9.66 -35.70 -5.54
C ARG A 32 -10.86 -35.68 -4.59
N ARG A 33 -11.00 -34.62 -3.78
CA ARG A 33 -12.08 -34.48 -2.78
C ARG A 33 -13.15 -33.46 -3.17
N GLY A 34 -13.20 -33.07 -4.44
CA GLY A 34 -14.19 -32.11 -4.95
C GLY A 34 -13.91 -30.66 -4.55
N ILE A 35 -12.70 -30.36 -4.07
CA ILE A 35 -12.21 -29.00 -3.84
C ILE A 35 -11.55 -28.53 -5.13
N GLN A 36 -11.70 -27.25 -5.48
CA GLN A 36 -11.01 -26.62 -6.60
C GLN A 36 -9.78 -25.85 -6.06
N PRO A 37 -8.62 -26.52 -5.86
CA PRO A 37 -7.41 -25.80 -5.53
C PRO A 37 -6.91 -24.99 -6.73
N TRP A 38 -6.23 -23.89 -6.45
CA TRP A 38 -5.51 -23.08 -7.43
C TRP A 38 -4.02 -23.06 -7.06
N LEU A 39 -3.15 -23.37 -8.02
CA LEU A 39 -1.70 -23.42 -7.89
C LEU A 39 -1.05 -22.87 -9.18
N ASP A 40 -0.15 -21.91 -9.05
CA ASP A 40 0.56 -21.26 -10.16
C ASP A 40 1.13 -22.27 -11.17
N ALA A 41 1.74 -23.34 -10.69
CA ALA A 41 2.42 -24.35 -11.50
C ALA A 41 1.48 -25.33 -12.23
N GLU A 42 0.17 -25.28 -11.95
CA GLU A 42 -0.84 -26.16 -12.55
C GLU A 42 -1.92 -25.38 -13.31
N ASP A 43 -2.30 -24.20 -12.81
CA ASP A 43 -3.45 -23.45 -13.29
C ASP A 43 -3.08 -22.21 -14.13
N LEU A 44 -1.82 -21.77 -14.15
CA LEU A 44 -1.34 -20.80 -15.14
C LEU A 44 -1.03 -21.49 -16.47
N ILE A 45 -1.67 -21.04 -17.55
CA ILE A 45 -1.36 -21.51 -18.90
C ILE A 45 -0.26 -20.66 -19.56
N PRO A 46 0.60 -21.24 -20.42
CA PRO A 46 1.63 -20.48 -21.13
C PRO A 46 1.04 -19.29 -21.89
N GLY A 47 1.63 -18.11 -21.72
CA GLY A 47 1.16 -16.85 -22.32
C GLY A 47 0.26 -16.01 -21.41
N GLN A 48 -0.22 -16.55 -20.27
CA GLN A 48 -0.85 -15.72 -19.24
C GLN A 48 0.19 -14.95 -18.44
N ASN A 49 -0.12 -13.68 -18.16
CA ASN A 49 0.65 -12.89 -17.22
C ASN A 49 0.35 -13.36 -15.79
N TRP A 50 1.34 -13.99 -15.16
CA TRP A 50 1.27 -14.48 -13.78
C TRP A 50 1.03 -13.33 -12.78
N GLU A 51 1.47 -12.11 -13.09
CA GLU A 51 1.26 -10.92 -12.25
C GLU A 51 -0.21 -10.48 -12.20
N VAL A 52 -1.03 -10.89 -13.17
CA VAL A 52 -2.48 -10.60 -13.24
C VAL A 52 -3.31 -11.77 -12.71
N GLU A 53 -2.98 -12.99 -13.14
CA GLU A 53 -3.81 -14.16 -12.83
C GLU A 53 -3.67 -14.62 -11.37
N ILE A 54 -2.54 -14.39 -10.71
CA ILE A 54 -2.37 -14.75 -9.29
C ILE A 54 -3.21 -13.86 -8.35
N PRO A 55 -3.17 -12.52 -8.43
CA PRO A 55 -4.06 -11.66 -7.64
C PRO A 55 -5.54 -11.98 -7.87
N LYS A 56 -5.94 -12.19 -9.12
CA LYS A 56 -7.31 -12.59 -9.50
C LYS A 56 -7.72 -13.94 -8.89
N ALA A 57 -6.80 -14.91 -8.85
CA ALA A 57 -7.06 -16.20 -8.20
C ALA A 57 -7.16 -16.07 -6.67
N LEU A 58 -6.33 -15.23 -6.03
CA LEU A 58 -6.44 -14.89 -4.62
C LEU A 58 -7.76 -14.19 -4.29
N GLU A 59 -8.19 -13.26 -5.13
CA GLU A 59 -9.43 -12.49 -4.98
C GLU A 59 -10.67 -13.39 -5.12
N THR A 60 -10.68 -14.31 -6.09
CA THR A 60 -11.82 -15.19 -6.35
C THR A 60 -11.86 -16.47 -5.50
N SER A 61 -10.86 -16.68 -4.64
CA SER A 61 -10.79 -17.85 -3.76
C SER A 61 -11.63 -17.72 -2.49
N ASP A 62 -12.22 -18.84 -2.07
CA ASP A 62 -13.08 -18.93 -0.89
C ASP A 62 -12.28 -19.12 0.40
N ALA A 63 -11.09 -19.71 0.31
CA ALA A 63 -10.12 -19.86 1.38
C ALA A 63 -8.70 -19.79 0.82
N ILE A 64 -7.75 -19.39 1.66
CA ILE A 64 -6.32 -19.31 1.33
C ILE A 64 -5.56 -20.24 2.27
N LEU A 65 -4.77 -21.14 1.69
CA LEU A 65 -3.84 -21.99 2.39
C LEU A 65 -2.43 -21.42 2.26
N ILE A 66 -1.82 -21.07 3.40
CA ILE A 66 -0.43 -20.60 3.44
C ILE A 66 0.46 -21.79 3.76
N CYS A 67 1.15 -22.31 2.75
CA CYS A 67 2.04 -23.46 2.89
C CYS A 67 3.40 -23.01 3.42
N LEU A 68 3.75 -23.45 4.63
CA LEU A 68 4.94 -23.01 5.35
C LEU A 68 6.00 -24.12 5.42
N SER A 69 7.24 -23.78 5.08
CA SER A 69 8.46 -24.57 5.24
C SER A 69 9.57 -23.70 5.81
N LYS A 70 10.73 -24.29 6.15
CA LYS A 70 11.89 -23.46 6.55
C LYS A 70 12.28 -22.48 5.44
N ASN A 71 12.20 -22.92 4.18
CA ASN A 71 12.50 -22.06 3.03
C ASN A 71 11.48 -20.93 2.88
N SER A 72 10.19 -21.17 3.12
CA SER A 72 9.17 -20.12 2.95
C SER A 72 9.18 -19.08 4.07
N VAL A 73 9.68 -19.44 5.26
CA VAL A 73 9.73 -18.56 6.44
C VAL A 73 10.98 -17.67 6.40
N ASP A 74 12.11 -18.19 5.90
CA ASP A 74 13.40 -17.49 5.90
C ASP A 74 13.71 -16.75 4.58
N THR A 75 12.91 -16.93 3.52
CA THR A 75 13.15 -16.30 2.22
C THR A 75 12.33 -15.01 2.05
N GLU A 76 13.00 -13.90 1.79
CA GLU A 76 12.38 -12.69 1.25
C GLU A 76 11.97 -12.93 -0.21
N GLY A 77 10.71 -12.70 -0.56
CA GLY A 77 10.23 -12.93 -1.92
C GLY A 77 8.72 -13.02 -2.05
N TYR A 78 8.27 -13.48 -3.23
CA TYR A 78 6.89 -13.49 -3.70
C TYR A 78 5.85 -14.09 -2.72
N VAL A 79 6.24 -15.13 -1.96
CA VAL A 79 5.40 -15.75 -0.93
C VAL A 79 4.98 -14.74 0.13
N GLN A 80 5.87 -13.83 0.52
CA GLN A 80 5.56 -12.78 1.50
C GLN A 80 4.54 -11.79 0.94
N LYS A 81 4.54 -11.54 -0.38
CA LYS A 81 3.56 -10.69 -1.07
C LYS A 81 2.17 -11.36 -1.08
N GLU A 82 2.10 -12.64 -1.42
CA GLU A 82 0.85 -13.43 -1.35
C GLU A 82 0.32 -13.58 0.09
N ILE A 83 1.21 -13.85 1.07
CA ILE A 83 0.85 -13.94 2.49
C ILE A 83 0.29 -12.61 2.99
N ARG A 84 0.89 -11.49 2.60
CA ARG A 84 0.44 -10.15 3.01
C ARG A 84 -0.93 -9.81 2.42
N PHE A 85 -1.12 -10.03 1.12
CA PHE A 85 -2.42 -9.85 0.48
C PHE A 85 -3.50 -10.75 1.09
N ALA A 86 -3.15 -12.01 1.38
CA ALA A 86 -4.05 -12.94 2.08
C ALA A 86 -4.42 -12.44 3.49
N LEU A 87 -3.47 -11.84 4.21
CA LEU A 87 -3.67 -11.25 5.55
C LEU A 87 -4.55 -10.00 5.50
N GLU A 88 -4.34 -9.10 4.54
CA GLU A 88 -5.16 -7.90 4.31
C GLU A 88 -6.61 -8.30 4.02
N LYS A 89 -6.82 -9.21 3.06
CA LYS A 89 -8.15 -9.75 2.76
C LYS A 89 -8.78 -10.50 3.94
N ALA A 90 -7.99 -11.09 4.83
CA ALA A 90 -8.50 -11.71 6.04
C ALA A 90 -9.00 -10.69 7.07
N LEU A 91 -8.55 -9.42 7.04
CA LEU A 91 -9.05 -8.35 7.90
C LEU A 91 -10.44 -7.86 7.47
N GLU A 92 -10.75 -7.94 6.18
CA GLU A 92 -12.07 -7.58 5.62
C GLU A 92 -13.15 -8.64 5.89
N MET A 93 -12.75 -9.84 6.32
CA MET A 93 -13.69 -10.94 6.57
C MET A 93 -14.35 -10.78 7.95
N PRO A 94 -15.68 -11.01 8.05
CA PRO A 94 -16.36 -11.04 9.35
C PRO A 94 -15.71 -12.00 10.35
N GLU A 95 -15.65 -11.60 11.62
CA GLU A 95 -15.07 -12.40 12.70
C GLU A 95 -15.67 -13.82 12.75
N GLY A 96 -14.83 -14.81 13.04
CA GLY A 96 -15.23 -16.23 13.14
C GLY A 96 -15.31 -17.00 11.82
N ARG A 97 -14.99 -16.38 10.68
CA ARG A 97 -14.92 -17.06 9.38
C ARG A 97 -13.52 -17.64 9.11
N ILE A 98 -13.49 -18.90 8.68
CA ILE A 98 -12.22 -19.56 8.29
C ILE A 98 -11.88 -19.14 6.87
N PHE A 99 -11.05 -18.10 6.74
CA PHE A 99 -10.59 -17.64 5.41
C PHE A 99 -9.13 -17.98 5.17
N LEU A 100 -8.27 -17.83 6.17
CA LEU A 100 -6.82 -18.03 6.08
C LEU A 100 -6.41 -19.19 6.98
N ILE A 101 -5.70 -20.17 6.40
CA ILE A 101 -5.26 -21.39 7.10
C ILE A 101 -3.74 -21.55 6.92
N PRO A 102 -2.93 -21.31 7.96
CA PRO A 102 -1.51 -21.65 7.94
C PRO A 102 -1.34 -23.18 7.97
N ALA A 103 -0.59 -23.71 6.99
CA ALA A 103 -0.37 -25.14 6.80
C ALA A 103 1.14 -25.43 6.71
N ARG A 104 1.72 -25.99 7.77
CA ARG A 104 3.14 -26.35 7.79
C ARG A 104 3.38 -27.64 7.02
N LEU A 105 4.25 -27.59 6.02
CA LEU A 105 4.72 -28.72 5.23
C LEU A 105 5.82 -29.53 5.93
N GLU A 106 6.48 -28.92 6.92
CA GLU A 106 7.53 -29.49 7.76
C GLU A 106 7.63 -28.70 9.07
N GLU A 107 8.50 -29.14 9.98
CA GLU A 107 8.73 -28.42 11.22
C GLU A 107 9.43 -27.08 10.96
N CYS A 108 8.67 -25.99 11.12
CA CYS A 108 9.14 -24.61 10.99
C CYS A 108 8.42 -23.69 12.00
N GLU A 109 9.03 -22.53 12.28
CA GLU A 109 8.41 -21.48 13.09
C GLU A 109 7.40 -20.68 12.28
N LEU A 110 6.31 -20.23 12.92
CA LEU A 110 5.34 -19.36 12.26
C LEU A 110 5.81 -17.90 12.33
N PRO A 111 5.72 -17.15 11.21
CA PRO A 111 5.88 -15.71 11.21
C PRO A 111 4.94 -15.03 12.22
N SER A 112 5.39 -13.93 12.84
CA SER A 112 4.64 -13.22 13.89
C SER A 112 3.23 -12.80 13.45
N SER A 113 3.05 -12.46 12.17
CA SER A 113 1.77 -12.10 11.55
C SER A 113 0.75 -13.25 11.54
N LEU A 114 1.22 -14.50 11.55
CA LEU A 114 0.40 -15.71 11.48
C LEU A 114 0.16 -16.37 12.84
N LYS A 115 0.86 -15.94 13.90
CA LYS A 115 0.74 -16.52 15.26
C LYS A 115 -0.66 -16.38 15.86
N LYS A 116 -1.47 -15.42 15.40
CA LYS A 116 -2.86 -15.23 15.83
C LYS A 116 -3.82 -16.29 15.26
N TYR A 117 -3.41 -17.03 14.23
CA TYR A 117 -4.22 -18.08 13.61
C TYR A 117 -3.80 -19.46 14.10
N HIS A 118 -4.77 -20.35 14.27
CA HIS A 118 -4.47 -21.77 14.46
C HIS A 118 -3.96 -22.36 13.15
N TRP A 119 -2.93 -23.22 13.22
CA TRP A 119 -2.32 -23.85 12.06
C TRP A 119 -2.59 -25.35 11.99
N VAL A 120 -2.23 -25.96 10.87
CA VAL A 120 -2.19 -27.40 10.68
C VAL A 120 -0.78 -27.84 10.30
N SER A 121 -0.29 -28.93 10.88
CA SER A 121 0.96 -29.58 10.47
C SER A 121 0.62 -30.71 9.50
N LEU A 122 0.93 -30.58 8.22
CA LEU A 122 0.59 -31.59 7.20
C LEU A 122 1.51 -32.83 7.23
N TYR A 123 2.60 -32.77 7.99
CA TYR A 123 3.53 -33.87 8.23
C TYR A 123 3.16 -34.75 9.44
N GLU A 124 2.12 -34.39 10.19
CA GLU A 124 1.57 -35.21 11.28
C GLU A 124 0.52 -36.21 10.74
N GLU A 125 0.36 -37.37 11.40
CA GLU A 125 -0.56 -38.44 10.96
C GLU A 125 -2.02 -37.98 10.75
N ASP A 126 -2.48 -37.00 11.53
CA ASP A 126 -3.84 -36.46 11.46
C ASP A 126 -3.92 -35.08 10.77
N GLY A 127 -2.80 -34.58 10.22
CA GLY A 127 -2.69 -33.25 9.62
C GLY A 127 -3.68 -33.01 8.49
N TYR A 128 -3.71 -33.90 7.50
CA TYR A 128 -4.65 -33.80 6.37
C TYR A 128 -6.12 -33.89 6.81
N SER A 129 -6.42 -34.68 7.84
CA SER A 129 -7.78 -34.79 8.39
C SER A 129 -8.23 -33.50 9.07
N LYS A 130 -7.34 -32.85 9.84
CA LYS A 130 -7.58 -31.53 10.44
C LYS A 130 -7.82 -30.45 9.37
N LEU A 131 -7.01 -30.44 8.31
CA LEU A 131 -7.18 -29.50 7.19
C LEU A 131 -8.55 -29.65 6.52
N ILE A 132 -8.96 -30.88 6.20
CA ILE A 132 -10.25 -31.14 5.56
C ILE A 132 -11.41 -30.72 6.47
N LYS A 133 -11.29 -30.92 7.79
CA LYS A 133 -12.29 -30.46 8.76
C LYS A 133 -12.45 -28.93 8.72
N ALA A 134 -11.34 -28.17 8.67
CA ALA A 134 -11.38 -26.72 8.57
C ALA A 134 -12.06 -26.24 7.26
N LEU A 135 -11.70 -26.85 6.12
CA LEU A 135 -12.29 -26.50 4.82
C LEU A 135 -13.78 -26.85 4.73
N LYS A 136 -14.24 -27.94 5.36
CA LYS A 136 -15.67 -28.26 5.47
C LYS A 136 -16.45 -27.21 6.25
N VAL A 137 -15.90 -26.73 7.37
CA VAL A 137 -16.51 -25.64 8.14
C VAL A 137 -16.60 -24.39 7.28
N ARG A 138 -15.54 -24.01 6.56
CA ARG A 138 -15.60 -22.89 5.62
C ARG A 138 -16.66 -23.08 4.53
N ALA A 139 -16.72 -24.24 3.89
CA ALA A 139 -17.72 -24.51 2.87
C ALA A 139 -19.16 -24.34 3.40
N SER A 140 -19.45 -24.75 4.64
CA SER A 140 -20.76 -24.54 5.27
C SER A 140 -21.12 -23.08 5.58
N GLN A 141 -20.12 -22.19 5.64
CA GLN A 141 -20.30 -20.76 5.87
C GLN A 141 -20.62 -19.99 4.57
N LEU A 142 -20.53 -20.64 3.40
CA LEU A 142 -20.65 -19.99 2.10
C LEU A 142 -21.95 -20.41 1.39
N PRO A 143 -22.69 -19.46 0.80
CA PRO A 143 -23.87 -19.79 0.02
C PRO A 143 -23.46 -20.50 -1.27
N ARG A 144 -24.20 -21.54 -1.65
CA ARG A 144 -24.06 -22.26 -2.94
C ARG A 144 -22.68 -22.92 -3.16
N VAL A 145 -21.96 -23.26 -2.09
CA VAL A 145 -20.72 -24.06 -2.15
C VAL A 145 -20.99 -25.49 -1.68
N THR A 146 -20.47 -26.49 -2.39
CA THR A 146 -20.52 -27.91 -1.98
C THR A 146 -19.16 -28.44 -1.60
N PHE A 147 -19.23 -29.41 -0.68
CA PHE A 147 -18.19 -30.37 -0.40
C PHE A 147 -18.74 -31.76 -0.81
N GLU A 148 -19.12 -31.93 -2.07
CA GLU A 148 -19.64 -33.20 -2.60
C GLU A 148 -18.70 -33.73 -3.69
N LEU A 149 -18.44 -35.04 -3.64
CA LEU A 149 -17.65 -35.75 -4.65
C LEU A 149 -18.49 -35.88 -5.93
N PRO A 150 -17.89 -35.80 -7.13
CA PRO A 150 -18.57 -36.24 -8.35
C PRO A 150 -19.01 -37.71 -8.19
N HIS A 151 -20.29 -37.99 -8.42
CA HIS A 151 -20.90 -39.31 -8.23
C HIS A 151 -20.58 -40.31 -9.36
N GLU A 152 -19.39 -40.22 -9.97
CA GLU A 152 -18.91 -41.13 -11.02
C GLU A 152 -17.51 -41.69 -10.69
N ALA A 153 -17.39 -42.41 -9.58
CA ALA A 153 -16.23 -43.28 -9.33
C ALA A 153 -16.56 -44.51 -8.47
N GLU A 154 -17.83 -44.93 -8.41
CA GLU A 154 -18.25 -46.19 -7.78
C GLU A 154 -18.67 -47.22 -8.83
N LYS A 155 -17.88 -47.36 -9.91
CA LYS A 155 -17.88 -48.53 -10.79
C LYS A 155 -16.50 -48.77 -11.41
N ASP A 156 -15.47 -48.86 -10.59
CA ASP A 156 -14.46 -49.89 -10.84
C ASP A 156 -13.70 -50.20 -9.56
N GLY A 157 -13.64 -51.47 -9.18
CA GLY A 157 -13.23 -51.95 -7.87
C GLY A 157 -11.73 -51.88 -7.63
N THR A 158 -11.17 -50.68 -7.49
CA THR A 158 -9.75 -50.50 -7.18
C THR A 158 -9.57 -49.82 -5.83
N LYS A 159 -9.20 -50.61 -4.81
CA LYS A 159 -8.86 -50.16 -3.46
C LYS A 159 -7.77 -49.06 -3.52
N VAL A 160 -8.08 -47.89 -2.96
CA VAL A 160 -7.08 -46.87 -2.63
C VAL A 160 -6.22 -47.39 -1.49
N LEU A 161 -4.94 -47.65 -1.77
CA LEU A 161 -3.93 -48.00 -0.77
C LEU A 161 -3.49 -46.73 -0.03
N GLU A 162 -3.58 -46.75 1.30
CA GLU A 162 -2.91 -45.78 2.17
C GLU A 162 -1.40 -46.05 2.24
N PRO A 163 -0.54 -45.01 2.33
CA PRO A 163 0.90 -45.22 2.41
C PRO A 163 1.31 -45.60 3.84
N GLY A 164 1.99 -46.75 3.98
CA GLY A 164 2.83 -47.06 5.13
C GLY A 164 2.38 -48.27 5.95
N LYS A 165 2.64 -49.47 5.44
CA LYS A 165 3.02 -50.64 6.25
C LYS A 165 3.73 -51.65 5.34
N ASP A 166 4.90 -52.08 5.81
CA ASP A 166 5.71 -53.19 5.30
C ASP A 166 6.52 -52.97 4.01
N ALA A 167 7.77 -52.54 4.18
CA ALA A 167 8.84 -52.95 3.26
C ALA A 167 10.18 -53.08 4.01
N ARG A 168 10.54 -54.34 4.30
CA ARG A 168 11.91 -54.75 4.60
C ARG A 168 12.78 -54.54 3.35
N PRO A 169 14.06 -54.13 3.45
CA PRO A 169 14.89 -53.89 2.27
C PRO A 169 15.33 -55.21 1.61
N PRO A 170 15.32 -55.32 0.26
CA PRO A 170 15.91 -56.45 -0.43
C PRO A 170 17.44 -56.30 -0.56
N ALA A 171 18.11 -57.45 -0.51
CA ALA A 171 19.55 -57.63 -0.56
C ALA A 171 20.20 -57.13 -1.86
N LEU A 172 21.39 -56.53 -1.72
CA LEU A 172 22.29 -56.18 -2.81
C LEU A 172 22.81 -57.44 -3.51
N ILE A 173 22.66 -57.48 -4.84
CA ILE A 173 23.38 -58.41 -5.72
C ILE A 173 24.69 -57.74 -6.15
N GLN A 174 25.76 -58.50 -5.92
CA GLN A 174 27.16 -58.20 -6.21
C GLN A 174 27.44 -57.98 -7.70
N LYS A 175 28.39 -57.09 -7.99
CA LYS A 175 29.37 -57.24 -9.08
C LYS A 175 30.65 -56.46 -8.74
N THR A 176 31.73 -57.20 -8.47
CA THR A 176 33.14 -56.79 -8.59
C THR A 176 33.54 -56.79 -10.09
N PRO A 177 34.57 -56.05 -10.53
CA PRO A 177 36.01 -56.21 -10.23
C PRO A 177 36.66 -54.84 -9.84
N GLU A 178 37.92 -54.66 -9.43
CA GLU A 178 39.17 -55.39 -9.54
C GLU A 178 40.18 -54.83 -8.51
N SER A 179 41.22 -55.63 -8.24
CA SER A 179 42.38 -55.49 -7.35
C SER A 179 43.15 -54.15 -7.34
N GLY A 180 43.72 -53.81 -6.18
CA GLY A 180 44.84 -52.86 -6.10
C GLY A 180 45.31 -52.53 -4.67
N GLU A 181 46.22 -53.36 -4.17
CA GLU A 181 47.02 -53.34 -2.93
C GLU A 181 47.34 -52.00 -2.22
N GLY A 182 47.46 -52.05 -0.87
CA GLY A 182 48.54 -51.32 -0.18
C GLY A 182 48.30 -50.70 1.22
N LYS A 183 48.54 -51.51 2.27
CA LYS A 183 49.18 -51.15 3.58
C LYS A 183 48.47 -50.25 4.62
N SER A 184 47.97 -50.94 5.66
CA SER A 184 48.00 -50.77 7.13
C SER A 184 48.78 -49.61 7.83
N PRO A 185 48.72 -49.47 9.18
CA PRO A 185 47.59 -49.07 10.03
C PRO A 185 48.01 -48.00 11.08
N ARG A 186 47.07 -47.44 11.87
CA ARG A 186 47.26 -46.95 13.27
C ARG A 186 45.91 -46.39 13.77
N ARG A 187 45.17 -47.14 14.59
CA ARG A 187 45.11 -47.07 16.06
C ARG A 187 45.03 -45.63 16.61
N PHE A 188 43.85 -45.24 17.10
CA PHE A 188 43.62 -44.80 18.49
C PHE A 188 42.11 -44.98 18.83
N SER A 189 41.86 -45.48 20.03
CA SER A 189 40.58 -45.57 20.76
C SER A 189 40.87 -45.03 22.18
N PRO A 190 39.93 -44.95 23.14
CA PRO A 190 38.51 -44.58 23.15
C PRO A 190 38.15 -43.58 24.30
N ALA A 191 36.85 -43.25 24.42
CA ALA A 191 36.14 -42.77 25.63
C ALA A 191 36.43 -41.29 26.05
N ILE A 192 35.54 -40.52 26.70
CA ILE A 192 34.62 -40.76 27.83
C ILE A 192 33.51 -39.68 27.78
N ILE A 193 32.22 -40.05 27.73
CA ILE A 193 31.16 -39.86 28.75
C ILE A 193 31.20 -38.55 29.58
N GLY A 194 30.08 -37.81 29.54
CA GLY A 194 29.56 -37.08 30.70
C GLY A 194 29.60 -35.56 30.62
N GLY A 195 28.43 -34.91 30.68
CA GLY A 195 28.38 -33.45 30.85
C GLY A 195 27.04 -32.77 30.64
N PHE A 196 25.94 -33.33 31.16
CA PHE A 196 24.75 -32.54 31.52
C PHE A 196 25.17 -31.46 32.53
N LEU A 197 25.22 -30.18 32.14
CA LEU A 197 25.10 -28.96 32.97
C LEU A 197 25.77 -27.76 32.26
N LEU A 198 25.06 -27.13 31.33
CA LEU A 198 25.37 -25.76 30.91
C LEU A 198 24.13 -25.10 30.28
N LEU A 199 23.08 -24.98 31.09
CA LEU A 199 21.85 -24.23 30.74
C LEU A 199 21.27 -23.46 31.94
N LEU A 200 22.14 -23.05 32.87
CA LEU A 200 21.79 -22.20 34.01
C LEU A 200 22.94 -21.22 34.30
N CYS A 201 23.24 -20.29 33.40
CA CYS A 201 24.18 -19.20 33.71
C CYS A 201 24.01 -17.88 32.93
N VAL A 202 22.98 -17.67 32.10
CA VAL A 202 22.80 -16.35 31.41
C VAL A 202 21.44 -15.69 31.68
N SER A 203 20.60 -16.25 32.56
CA SER A 203 19.37 -15.59 33.04
C SER A 203 19.52 -14.87 34.39
N ALA A 204 20.75 -14.59 34.84
CA ALA A 204 21.02 -14.06 36.20
C ALA A 204 21.83 -12.75 36.26
N VAL A 205 21.94 -11.97 35.17
CA VAL A 205 22.68 -10.68 35.19
C VAL A 205 21.85 -9.43 34.87
N CYS A 206 20.64 -9.50 34.32
CA CYS A 206 19.84 -8.29 34.05
C CYS A 206 18.74 -7.95 35.06
N VAL A 207 18.51 -8.77 36.09
CA VAL A 207 17.48 -8.50 37.12
C VAL A 207 18.04 -7.83 38.39
N ALA A 208 19.38 -7.69 38.51
CA ALA A 208 20.02 -7.11 39.69
C ALA A 208 20.50 -5.65 39.54
N VAL A 209 20.21 -4.97 38.41
CA VAL A 209 20.65 -3.57 38.20
C VAL A 209 19.50 -2.55 38.09
N PHE A 210 18.23 -2.98 37.89
CA PHE A 210 17.12 -2.03 37.67
C PHE A 210 15.88 -2.20 38.58
N LEU A 211 16.01 -2.85 39.73
CA LEU A 211 14.92 -3.00 40.72
C LEU A 211 15.41 -2.69 42.15
N PRO A 212 15.92 -1.47 42.39
CA PRO A 212 15.36 -0.71 43.51
C PRO A 212 15.34 0.80 43.24
N GLN A 213 14.33 1.30 42.53
CA GLN A 213 13.90 2.71 42.63
C GLN A 213 12.37 2.86 42.69
N LEU A 214 11.62 1.75 42.73
CA LEU A 214 10.21 1.80 43.08
C LEU A 214 10.10 1.66 44.61
N PHE A 215 9.52 2.70 45.21
CA PHE A 215 9.15 2.87 46.61
C PHE A 215 10.20 3.45 47.57
N ARG A 216 10.39 4.78 47.48
CA ARG A 216 10.40 5.64 48.68
C ARG A 216 9.99 7.09 48.35
N GLY A 217 8.81 7.50 48.84
CA GLY A 217 8.55 8.86 49.31
C GLY A 217 7.79 9.83 48.40
N GLN A 218 6.45 9.88 48.54
CA GLN A 218 5.67 11.12 48.34
C GLN A 218 6.11 12.18 49.35
N PRO A 219 6.00 13.47 49.00
CA PRO A 219 5.08 14.32 49.76
C PRO A 219 4.31 15.38 48.94
N THR A 220 2.97 15.33 49.09
CA THR A 220 2.03 16.44 49.38
C THR A 220 2.11 17.80 48.67
N ALA A 221 1.04 18.14 47.94
CA ALA A 221 0.37 19.46 48.04
C ALA A 221 -0.81 19.33 49.04
N PRO A 222 -1.52 20.38 49.54
CA PRO A 222 -1.53 21.81 49.16
C PRO A 222 -1.55 22.84 50.34
N SER A 223 -1.34 24.13 50.06
CA SER A 223 -1.87 25.26 50.85
C SER A 223 -1.73 26.56 50.01
N LYS A 224 -2.80 27.10 49.40
CA LYS A 224 -3.80 28.06 49.92
C LYS A 224 -3.24 29.39 50.50
N THR A 225 -3.54 30.46 49.73
CA THR A 225 -3.92 31.85 50.13
C THR A 225 -2.79 32.89 50.33
N PRO A 226 -3.03 34.22 50.18
CA PRO A 226 -3.82 35.00 49.20
C PRO A 226 -3.00 36.10 48.47
N ALA A 227 -3.63 36.73 47.48
CA ALA A 227 -3.20 38.00 46.87
C ALA A 227 -3.30 39.22 47.83
N PRO A 228 -2.43 40.23 47.69
CA PRO A 228 -2.74 41.63 48.00
C PRO A 228 -2.85 42.44 46.69
N LYS A 229 -4.05 42.92 46.35
CA LYS A 229 -4.57 44.27 46.61
C LYS A 229 -3.86 45.41 45.85
N LEU A 230 -4.66 45.95 44.93
CA LEU A 230 -4.60 47.27 44.31
C LEU A 230 -4.35 48.36 45.36
N ASP A 231 -3.32 49.18 45.16
CA ASP A 231 -3.22 50.51 45.77
C ASP A 231 -2.91 51.54 44.67
N LEU A 232 -3.87 52.44 44.49
CA LEU A 232 -3.74 53.68 43.73
C LEU A 232 -3.02 54.71 44.62
N PRO A 233 -2.10 55.51 44.07
CA PRO A 233 -2.21 56.95 44.31
C PRO A 233 -2.00 57.74 43.01
N THR A 234 -2.96 58.58 42.64
CA THR A 234 -3.00 60.01 43.01
C THR A 234 -1.94 60.85 42.27
N SER A 235 -2.44 61.46 41.20
CA SER A 235 -2.08 62.76 40.62
C SER A 235 -0.98 63.55 41.33
N THR A 236 0.12 63.79 40.60
CA THR A 236 0.97 64.96 40.83
C THR A 236 1.10 65.71 39.51
N ILE A 237 0.68 66.98 39.55
CA ILE A 237 0.73 67.97 38.47
C ILE A 237 2.19 68.32 38.21
N ALA A 238 2.65 68.19 36.96
CA ALA A 238 3.90 68.78 36.48
C ALA A 238 3.62 69.67 35.26
N ALA A 239 4.17 70.88 35.32
CA ALA A 239 4.01 72.01 34.40
C ALA A 239 4.89 71.83 33.13
N PRO A 240 4.81 72.74 32.12
CA PRO A 240 4.87 72.37 30.71
C PRO A 240 6.26 72.39 30.05
N SER A 241 6.39 71.51 29.05
CA SER A 241 6.89 71.76 27.69
C SER A 241 8.28 72.37 27.49
N GLU A 242 9.24 71.52 27.14
CA GLU A 242 10.29 71.85 26.16
C GLU A 242 10.17 70.88 24.96
N THR A 243 10.15 71.46 23.77
CA THR A 243 10.00 70.79 22.48
C THR A 243 11.28 70.05 22.09
N PRO A 244 11.29 68.71 21.88
CA PRO A 244 12.45 68.05 21.30
C PRO A 244 12.44 68.16 19.77
N GLN A 245 13.55 68.65 19.24
CA GLN A 245 13.92 68.78 17.84
C GLN A 245 13.93 67.41 17.12
N PRO A 246 13.49 67.29 15.85
CA PRO A 246 13.43 66.00 15.17
C PRO A 246 14.83 65.47 14.83
N SER A 247 15.08 64.22 15.23
CA SER A 247 16.23 63.40 14.83
C SER A 247 16.03 62.87 13.40
N PRO A 248 17.07 62.77 12.55
CA PRO A 248 16.92 62.27 11.19
C PRO A 248 16.53 60.78 11.18
N THR A 249 15.43 60.48 10.49
CA THR A 249 14.95 59.12 10.20
C THR A 249 16.05 58.31 9.50
N PRO A 250 16.33 57.04 9.90
CA PRO A 250 17.24 56.19 9.17
C PRO A 250 16.67 55.91 7.79
N THR A 251 17.42 56.24 6.74
CA THR A 251 17.11 55.85 5.37
C THR A 251 17.14 54.33 5.29
N GLU A 252 15.97 53.71 5.22
CA GLU A 252 15.78 52.29 4.97
C GLU A 252 16.42 51.95 3.61
N LEU A 253 17.44 51.09 3.64
CA LEU A 253 18.08 50.55 2.43
C LEU A 253 17.03 49.73 1.69
N ILE A 254 16.46 50.31 0.62
CA ILE A 254 15.55 49.61 -0.28
C ILE A 254 16.34 48.48 -0.94
N LEU A 255 16.17 47.25 -0.45
CA LEU A 255 16.59 46.04 -1.16
C LEU A 255 15.89 46.05 -2.53
N PRO A 256 16.58 45.72 -3.65
CA PRO A 256 15.93 45.61 -4.94
C PRO A 256 14.78 44.61 -4.82
N THR A 257 13.56 45.06 -5.11
CA THR A 257 12.34 44.26 -5.13
C THR A 257 12.59 43.05 -6.03
N ALA A 258 12.59 41.85 -5.45
CA ALA A 258 12.70 40.61 -6.21
C ALA A 258 11.62 40.60 -7.30
N THR A 259 12.02 40.39 -8.55
CA THR A 259 11.08 40.26 -9.67
C THR A 259 10.06 39.19 -9.32
N PRO A 260 8.73 39.48 -9.38
CA PRO A 260 7.72 38.50 -9.05
C PRO A 260 7.79 37.32 -10.03
N PHE A 261 7.60 36.10 -9.51
CA PHE A 261 7.57 34.89 -10.33
C PHE A 261 6.45 34.97 -11.38
N PRO A 262 6.69 34.56 -12.64
CA PRO A 262 5.63 34.51 -13.65
C PRO A 262 4.52 33.54 -13.22
N PRO A 263 3.23 33.85 -13.51
CA PRO A 263 2.11 33.02 -13.07
C PRO A 263 2.05 31.66 -13.76
N ILE A 264 2.59 31.57 -14.99
CA ILE A 264 2.70 30.34 -15.76
C ILE A 264 4.09 30.28 -16.37
N ILE A 265 4.70 29.11 -16.34
CA ILE A 265 5.94 28.79 -17.04
C ILE A 265 5.71 27.64 -18.01
N LYS A 266 6.65 27.45 -18.93
CA LYS A 266 6.79 26.21 -19.69
C LYS A 266 8.14 25.61 -19.41
N ASP A 267 8.18 24.30 -19.18
CA ASP A 267 9.45 23.59 -19.06
C ASP A 267 10.09 23.31 -20.44
N LEU A 268 11.22 22.59 -20.46
CA LEU A 268 11.94 22.25 -21.68
C LEU A 268 11.15 21.32 -22.62
N PHE A 269 10.09 20.68 -22.10
CA PHE A 269 9.19 19.79 -22.83
C PHE A 269 7.87 20.48 -23.20
N ASN A 270 7.82 21.81 -23.04
CA ASN A 270 6.65 22.65 -23.33
C ASN A 270 5.41 22.31 -22.47
N VAL A 271 5.61 21.72 -21.29
CA VAL A 271 4.56 21.47 -20.29
C VAL A 271 4.28 22.77 -19.54
N GLU A 272 3.02 23.18 -19.49
CA GLU A 272 2.58 24.37 -18.74
C GLU A 272 2.52 24.06 -17.24
N MET A 273 3.22 24.84 -16.43
CA MET A 273 3.14 24.78 -14.97
C MET A 273 2.64 26.11 -14.41
N VAL A 274 1.79 26.03 -13.40
CA VAL A 274 1.11 27.14 -12.74
C VAL A 274 1.80 27.47 -11.42
N LEU A 275 2.01 28.76 -11.16
CA LEU A 275 2.57 29.24 -9.90
C LEU A 275 1.54 29.11 -8.77
N VAL A 276 1.93 28.43 -7.69
CA VAL A 276 1.28 28.51 -6.39
C VAL A 276 2.13 29.42 -5.49
N PRO A 277 1.61 30.60 -5.09
CA PRO A 277 2.39 31.55 -4.29
C PRO A 277 2.80 31.02 -2.92
N ALA A 278 3.94 31.53 -2.42
CA ALA A 278 4.37 31.28 -1.05
C ALA A 278 3.31 31.79 -0.05
N GLY A 279 3.08 31.06 1.03
CA GLY A 279 2.11 31.46 2.05
C GLY A 279 1.55 30.32 2.86
N GLU A 280 0.83 30.67 3.92
CA GLU A 280 0.06 29.73 4.73
C GLU A 280 -1.19 29.26 3.97
N PHE A 281 -1.59 28.02 4.20
CA PHE A 281 -2.91 27.51 3.83
C PHE A 281 -3.45 26.59 4.91
N ILE A 282 -4.75 26.34 4.83
CA ILE A 282 -5.46 25.40 5.70
C ILE A 282 -5.37 23.99 5.12
N MET A 283 -4.65 23.10 5.80
CA MET A 283 -4.52 21.68 5.45
C MET A 283 -5.37 20.80 6.36
N GLY A 284 -6.01 19.78 5.78
CA GLY A 284 -6.89 18.86 6.48
C GLY A 284 -8.29 19.42 6.73
N ARG A 285 -9.06 18.70 7.55
CA ARG A 285 -10.44 19.04 7.86
C ARG A 285 -10.83 18.53 9.25
N ASP A 286 -11.32 19.44 10.09
CA ASP A 286 -11.86 19.09 11.39
C ASP A 286 -13.15 18.26 11.27
N ASN A 287 -13.38 17.40 12.28
CA ASN A 287 -14.56 16.53 12.38
C ASN A 287 -14.73 15.58 11.17
N SER A 288 -13.63 15.29 10.48
CA SER A 288 -13.55 14.24 9.46
C SER A 288 -12.78 13.03 10.02
N SER A 289 -12.25 12.16 9.17
CA SER A 289 -11.50 10.97 9.59
C SER A 289 -10.13 11.32 10.19
N ASP A 290 -9.61 10.45 11.05
CA ASP A 290 -8.34 10.67 11.79
C ASP A 290 -7.11 10.84 10.86
N ASN A 291 -7.18 10.36 9.62
CA ASN A 291 -6.12 10.54 8.62
C ASN A 291 -6.14 11.91 7.94
N VAL A 292 -7.16 12.76 8.15
CA VAL A 292 -7.25 14.11 7.55
C VAL A 292 -7.54 15.21 8.59
N SER A 293 -7.69 14.82 9.86
CA SER A 293 -7.95 15.70 11.01
C SER A 293 -6.73 15.71 11.95
N PRO A 294 -6.36 16.84 12.59
CA PRO A 294 -7.09 18.10 12.61
C PRO A 294 -6.78 19.00 11.41
N GLU A 295 -7.66 19.99 11.20
CA GLU A 295 -7.36 21.14 10.38
C GLU A 295 -6.23 21.96 11.02
N HIS A 296 -5.21 22.32 10.25
CA HIS A 296 -4.05 23.07 10.74
C HIS A 296 -3.42 23.91 9.62
N LYS A 297 -2.62 24.91 10.02
CA LYS A 297 -1.92 25.77 9.08
C LYS A 297 -0.59 25.16 8.67
N VAL A 298 -0.32 25.16 7.38
CA VAL A 298 0.99 24.79 6.80
C VAL A 298 1.48 25.96 5.96
N PHE A 299 2.74 26.36 6.15
CA PHE A 299 3.39 27.35 5.28
C PHE A 299 4.16 26.61 4.19
N LEU A 300 3.99 27.03 2.93
CA LEU A 300 4.78 26.53 1.81
C LEU A 300 5.45 27.70 1.11
N ASP A 301 6.69 27.50 0.67
CA ASP A 301 7.35 28.38 -0.29
C ASP A 301 6.60 28.39 -1.63
N ALA A 302 6.97 29.32 -2.52
CA ALA A 302 6.39 29.37 -3.86
C ALA A 302 6.92 28.20 -4.69
N PHE A 303 6.01 27.53 -5.39
CA PHE A 303 6.33 26.42 -6.29
C PHE A 303 5.48 26.51 -7.55
N TYR A 304 5.90 25.81 -8.59
CA TYR A 304 5.13 25.56 -9.79
C TYR A 304 4.58 24.14 -9.75
N ILE A 305 3.38 23.93 -10.23
CA ILE A 305 2.77 22.59 -10.41
C ILE A 305 2.20 22.49 -11.82
N ASP A 306 2.29 21.31 -12.43
CA ASP A 306 1.73 21.03 -13.75
C ASP A 306 0.25 21.44 -13.77
N LYS A 307 -0.13 22.17 -14.82
CA LYS A 307 -1.49 22.68 -15.00
C LYS A 307 -2.52 21.54 -15.12
N TYR A 308 -2.08 20.41 -15.64
CA TYR A 308 -2.84 19.19 -15.92
C TYR A 308 -2.07 17.97 -15.40
N GLU A 309 -2.72 16.83 -15.26
CA GLU A 309 -2.05 15.53 -15.10
C GLU A 309 -1.11 15.26 -16.27
N VAL A 310 -0.08 14.44 -16.03
CA VAL A 310 0.81 13.99 -17.11
C VAL A 310 0.01 13.20 -18.12
N THR A 311 0.08 13.58 -19.39
CA THR A 311 -0.70 12.91 -20.44
C THR A 311 0.01 11.69 -21.01
N ASN A 312 -0.75 10.82 -21.69
CA ASN A 312 -0.21 9.66 -22.39
C ASN A 312 0.89 10.05 -23.39
N ILE A 313 0.71 11.09 -24.21
CA ILE A 313 1.74 11.50 -25.19
C ILE A 313 3.00 12.01 -24.52
N GLN A 314 2.86 12.75 -23.42
CA GLN A 314 3.97 13.25 -22.63
C GLN A 314 4.80 12.09 -22.05
N TYR A 315 4.14 11.12 -21.41
CA TYR A 315 4.80 9.93 -20.86
C TYR A 315 5.38 9.03 -21.95
N LEU A 316 4.65 8.83 -23.07
CA LEU A 316 5.11 8.04 -24.22
C LEU A 316 6.40 8.59 -24.82
N ASN A 317 6.58 9.91 -24.86
CA ASN A 317 7.83 10.49 -25.32
C ASN A 317 8.99 10.12 -24.39
N CYS A 318 8.79 10.12 -23.06
CA CYS A 318 9.80 9.65 -22.12
C CYS A 318 10.14 8.15 -22.30
N VAL A 319 9.13 7.32 -22.61
CA VAL A 319 9.33 5.88 -22.90
C VAL A 319 10.11 5.68 -24.20
N LYS A 320 9.81 6.46 -25.25
CA LYS A 320 10.53 6.37 -26.54
C LYS A 320 12.00 6.76 -26.44
N GLU A 321 12.34 7.65 -25.53
CA GLU A 321 13.72 8.05 -25.24
C GLU A 321 14.44 7.09 -24.27
N ASP A 322 13.82 5.95 -23.90
CA ASP A 322 14.35 4.93 -22.98
C ASP A 322 14.69 5.48 -21.57
N VAL A 323 14.05 6.58 -21.19
CA VAL A 323 14.19 7.20 -19.86
C VAL A 323 13.14 6.67 -18.89
N CYS A 324 11.91 6.49 -19.36
CA CYS A 324 10.80 5.93 -18.59
C CYS A 324 10.48 4.49 -19.01
N LYS A 325 10.00 3.70 -18.05
CA LYS A 325 9.42 2.37 -18.34
C LYS A 325 8.03 2.54 -18.93
N SER A 326 7.59 1.56 -19.74
CA SER A 326 6.18 1.48 -20.13
C SER A 326 5.28 1.29 -18.89
N PRO A 327 4.05 1.83 -18.88
CA PRO A 327 3.08 1.52 -17.84
C PRO A 327 2.82 0.01 -17.70
N ALA A 328 2.37 -0.42 -16.52
CA ALA A 328 2.12 -1.84 -16.21
C ALA A 328 1.00 -2.45 -17.07
N SER A 329 0.07 -1.62 -17.54
CA SER A 329 -0.96 -1.95 -18.51
C SER A 329 -1.11 -0.81 -19.51
N ILE A 330 -1.29 -1.15 -20.78
CA ILE A 330 -1.60 -0.19 -21.84
C ILE A 330 -3.11 0.04 -22.02
N SER A 331 -3.94 -0.66 -21.24
CA SER A 331 -5.40 -0.60 -21.27
C SER A 331 -5.95 0.16 -20.07
N SER A 332 -7.08 0.83 -20.24
CA SER A 332 -7.93 1.37 -19.18
C SER A 332 -9.12 0.46 -18.90
N ALA A 333 -10.05 0.89 -18.04
CA ALA A 333 -11.28 0.17 -17.72
C ALA A 333 -12.12 -0.17 -18.97
N THR A 334 -12.14 0.73 -19.95
CA THR A 334 -13.01 0.60 -21.14
C THR A 334 -12.28 0.54 -22.48
N HIS A 335 -10.96 0.81 -22.52
CA HIS A 335 -10.19 0.85 -23.76
C HIS A 335 -8.95 -0.05 -23.70
N LEU A 336 -8.80 -0.96 -24.66
CA LEU A 336 -7.64 -1.86 -24.73
C LEU A 336 -6.34 -1.14 -25.13
N ASP A 337 -6.44 -0.14 -26.00
CA ASP A 337 -5.31 0.61 -26.56
C ASP A 337 -5.28 2.05 -26.00
N TYR A 338 -5.33 2.21 -24.68
CA TYR A 338 -5.33 3.52 -24.02
C TYR A 338 -3.96 4.21 -24.09
N PHE A 339 -2.88 3.46 -23.84
CA PHE A 339 -1.51 3.99 -23.92
C PHE A 339 -0.86 3.66 -25.26
N GLY A 340 -0.31 4.68 -25.94
CA GLY A 340 0.38 4.53 -27.23
C GLY A 340 -0.49 4.71 -28.47
N TYR A 341 -1.78 5.04 -28.30
CA TYR A 341 -2.71 5.32 -29.39
C TYR A 341 -3.14 6.79 -29.40
N PHE A 342 -3.10 7.41 -30.58
CA PHE A 342 -3.22 8.86 -30.75
C PHE A 342 -4.54 9.46 -30.24
N GLU A 343 -5.62 8.65 -30.22
CA GLU A 343 -6.94 9.09 -29.73
C GLU A 343 -6.91 9.44 -28.23
N PHE A 344 -5.99 8.81 -27.49
CA PHE A 344 -5.84 8.99 -26.04
C PHE A 344 -4.60 9.81 -25.67
N ASP A 345 -3.93 10.46 -26.62
CA ASP A 345 -2.68 11.21 -26.39
C ASP A 345 -2.84 12.28 -25.29
N ASN A 346 -4.01 12.92 -25.20
CA ASN A 346 -4.31 13.98 -24.24
C ASN A 346 -5.03 13.49 -22.97
N TYR A 347 -5.14 12.19 -22.76
CA TYR A 347 -5.69 11.62 -21.54
C TYR A 347 -4.58 11.41 -20.50
N PRO A 348 -4.88 11.40 -19.20
CA PRO A 348 -3.87 11.19 -18.16
C PRO A 348 -3.22 9.81 -18.31
N VAL A 349 -1.91 9.73 -18.10
CA VAL A 349 -1.24 8.43 -17.99
C VAL A 349 -1.66 7.73 -16.69
N ILE A 350 -1.96 6.45 -16.79
CA ILE A 350 -2.44 5.58 -15.71
C ILE A 350 -1.63 4.28 -15.69
N ASN A 351 -1.89 3.39 -14.72
CA ASN A 351 -1.15 2.14 -14.54
C ASN A 351 0.37 2.34 -14.35
N VAL A 352 0.74 3.43 -13.69
CA VAL A 352 2.13 3.74 -13.31
C VAL A 352 2.30 3.66 -11.80
N ASP A 353 3.42 3.10 -11.37
CA ASP A 353 3.77 3.06 -9.95
C ASP A 353 4.42 4.39 -9.51
N TRP A 354 4.64 4.55 -8.21
CA TRP A 354 5.20 5.78 -7.66
C TRP A 354 6.61 6.06 -8.19
N ASP A 355 7.44 5.04 -8.38
CA ASP A 355 8.80 5.20 -8.89
C ASP A 355 8.81 5.61 -10.36
N MET A 356 7.93 5.05 -11.18
CA MET A 356 7.70 5.46 -12.57
C MET A 356 7.27 6.93 -12.66
N ALA A 357 6.35 7.35 -11.79
CA ALA A 357 5.88 8.73 -11.71
C ALA A 357 7.01 9.70 -11.29
N ARG A 358 7.75 9.33 -10.24
CA ARG A 358 8.93 10.08 -9.77
C ARG A 358 10.00 10.21 -10.85
N MET A 359 10.39 9.11 -11.48
CA MET A 359 11.42 9.07 -12.52
C MET A 359 11.04 9.97 -13.71
N TYR A 360 9.78 9.96 -14.15
CA TYR A 360 9.32 10.85 -15.21
C TYR A 360 9.53 12.32 -14.81
N CYS A 361 9.26 12.68 -13.57
CA CYS A 361 9.36 14.08 -13.14
C CYS A 361 10.79 14.53 -12.93
N GLU A 362 11.62 13.68 -12.35
CA GLU A 362 13.06 13.91 -12.26
C GLU A 362 13.68 14.09 -13.65
N SER A 363 13.24 13.31 -14.65
CA SER A 363 13.76 13.41 -16.02
C SER A 363 13.56 14.78 -16.68
N ARG A 364 12.56 15.53 -16.23
CA ARG A 364 12.26 16.89 -16.71
C ARG A 364 12.74 18.00 -15.77
N GLY A 365 13.56 17.66 -14.77
CA GLY A 365 14.02 18.60 -13.76
C GLY A 365 12.90 19.10 -12.85
N ALA A 366 11.87 18.28 -12.66
CA ALA A 366 10.77 18.46 -11.71
C ALA A 366 10.81 17.35 -10.65
N ARG A 367 9.77 17.26 -9.83
CA ARG A 367 9.56 16.21 -8.82
C ARG A 367 8.06 15.96 -8.65
N LEU A 368 7.68 14.88 -7.99
CA LEU A 368 6.30 14.78 -7.51
C LEU A 368 6.01 15.92 -6.49
N PRO A 369 4.79 16.49 -6.47
CA PRO A 369 4.40 17.43 -5.44
C PRO A 369 4.40 16.72 -4.09
N THR A 370 4.66 17.44 -3.00
CA THR A 370 4.31 16.94 -1.67
C THR A 370 2.79 16.89 -1.53
N GLU A 371 2.30 16.12 -0.57
CA GLU A 371 0.89 16.08 -0.22
C GLU A 371 0.35 17.49 0.13
N ALA A 372 1.12 18.27 0.87
CA ALA A 372 0.75 19.63 1.24
C ALA A 372 0.70 20.57 0.02
N GLU A 373 1.66 20.44 -0.91
CA GLU A 373 1.67 21.23 -2.14
C GLU A 373 0.46 20.92 -3.03
N TRP A 374 0.14 19.64 -3.20
CA TRP A 374 -1.02 19.20 -3.95
C TRP A 374 -2.31 19.77 -3.34
N GLU A 375 -2.46 19.65 -2.02
CA GLU A 375 -3.66 20.13 -1.34
C GLU A 375 -3.80 21.65 -1.39
N LYS A 376 -2.70 22.40 -1.22
CA LYS A 376 -2.71 23.85 -1.39
C LYS A 376 -3.11 24.22 -2.81
N ALA A 377 -2.50 23.59 -3.82
CA ALA A 377 -2.80 23.84 -5.23
C ALA A 377 -4.29 23.62 -5.56
N ALA A 378 -4.93 22.65 -4.89
CA ALA A 378 -6.35 22.34 -5.07
C ALA A 378 -7.28 23.28 -4.30
N ARG A 379 -6.99 23.50 -3.00
CA ARG A 379 -7.92 24.13 -2.05
C ARG A 379 -7.74 25.63 -1.88
N GLY A 380 -6.61 26.18 -2.32
CA GLY A 380 -6.23 27.55 -2.02
C GLY A 380 -5.94 27.79 -0.53
N GLU A 381 -5.69 29.05 -0.17
CA GLU A 381 -5.33 29.45 1.21
C GLU A 381 -6.43 29.14 2.24
N ASN A 382 -7.70 29.20 1.80
CA ASN A 382 -8.88 29.11 2.66
C ASN A 382 -9.43 27.69 2.84
N GLY A 383 -8.77 26.65 2.30
CA GLY A 383 -9.18 25.27 2.50
C GLY A 383 -10.54 24.92 1.87
N LEU A 384 -10.77 25.30 0.61
CA LEU A 384 -12.01 24.99 -0.11
C LEU A 384 -12.29 23.47 -0.15
N ILE A 385 -13.57 23.08 -0.20
CA ILE A 385 -13.98 21.67 -0.30
C ILE A 385 -13.72 21.12 -1.71
N PHE A 386 -14.01 21.92 -2.73
CA PHE A 386 -13.78 21.64 -4.15
C PHE A 386 -12.93 22.77 -4.78
N PRO A 387 -12.29 22.54 -5.95
CA PRO A 387 -11.46 23.57 -6.58
C PRO A 387 -12.22 24.88 -6.86
N TRP A 388 -13.52 24.77 -7.14
CA TRP A 388 -14.39 25.88 -7.50
C TRP A 388 -15.18 26.48 -6.32
N GLY A 389 -15.09 25.93 -5.11
CA GLY A 389 -15.84 26.42 -3.96
C GLY A 389 -16.27 25.34 -2.99
N ASN A 390 -17.31 25.63 -2.21
CA ASN A 390 -17.81 24.73 -1.17
C ASN A 390 -19.12 24.02 -1.55
N ASP A 391 -19.74 24.44 -2.65
CA ASP A 391 -20.95 23.83 -3.17
C ASP A 391 -20.58 22.77 -4.22
N TYR A 392 -21.17 21.59 -4.06
CA TYR A 392 -20.99 20.49 -5.00
C TYR A 392 -21.60 20.86 -6.36
N ASP A 393 -20.84 20.70 -7.44
CA ASP A 393 -21.31 20.84 -8.83
C ASP A 393 -20.65 19.79 -9.71
N GLY A 394 -21.44 18.75 -10.01
CA GLY A 394 -20.99 17.61 -10.82
C GLY A 394 -20.84 17.89 -12.32
N ASN A 395 -20.93 19.13 -12.77
CA ASN A 395 -20.62 19.47 -14.18
C ASN A 395 -19.19 20.01 -14.34
N ARG A 396 -18.40 20.01 -13.27
CA ARG A 396 -17.07 20.63 -13.20
C ARG A 396 -15.93 19.64 -13.03
N ALA A 397 -16.22 18.35 -13.02
CA ALA A 397 -15.25 17.28 -12.80
C ALA A 397 -15.72 16.02 -13.53
N ASN A 398 -14.78 15.09 -13.75
CA ASN A 398 -15.04 13.74 -14.21
C ASN A 398 -15.17 12.80 -13.01
N PHE A 399 -16.30 12.13 -12.81
CA PHE A 399 -16.57 11.28 -11.66
C PHE A 399 -17.63 10.21 -11.96
N CYS A 400 -17.87 9.32 -11.00
CA CYS A 400 -18.80 8.22 -11.22
C CYS A 400 -20.25 8.73 -11.29
N ASP A 401 -20.79 8.81 -12.50
CA ASP A 401 -22.05 9.48 -12.84
C ASP A 401 -23.05 8.57 -13.62
N VAL A 402 -23.89 9.12 -14.50
CA VAL A 402 -24.78 8.28 -15.32
C VAL A 402 -24.05 7.21 -16.15
N ASN A 403 -22.83 7.50 -16.62
CA ASN A 403 -22.01 6.64 -17.48
C ASN A 403 -21.28 5.54 -16.70
N CYS A 404 -21.15 5.71 -15.38
CA CYS A 404 -20.51 4.76 -14.49
C CYS A 404 -21.41 3.56 -14.11
N ALA A 405 -20.88 2.34 -14.05
CA ALA A 405 -21.64 1.12 -13.78
C ALA A 405 -21.90 0.84 -12.29
N PHE A 406 -21.29 1.62 -11.38
CA PHE A 406 -21.38 1.38 -9.94
C PHE A 406 -22.67 1.92 -9.30
N ASP A 407 -23.09 1.31 -8.19
CA ASP A 407 -24.34 1.67 -7.50
C ASP A 407 -24.29 3.05 -6.83
N TRP A 408 -23.10 3.56 -6.52
CA TRP A 408 -22.91 4.90 -5.94
C TRP A 408 -22.89 6.03 -6.96
N ALA A 409 -23.08 5.71 -8.24
CA ALA A 409 -22.97 6.69 -9.28
C ALA A 409 -24.04 7.78 -9.20
N LEU A 410 -23.65 9.03 -9.37
CA LEU A 410 -24.55 10.18 -9.24
C LEU A 410 -25.32 10.41 -10.55
N LYS A 411 -26.36 9.59 -10.77
CA LYS A 411 -27.18 9.53 -12.01
C LYS A 411 -27.87 10.85 -12.44
N MET A 412 -27.78 11.91 -11.65
CA MET A 412 -28.27 13.24 -12.01
C MET A 412 -27.27 14.07 -12.83
N TYR A 413 -26.02 13.62 -12.92
CA TYR A 413 -24.97 14.23 -13.75
C TYR A 413 -24.60 13.33 -14.92
N ASP A 414 -24.07 13.98 -15.95
CA ASP A 414 -23.57 13.35 -17.17
C ASP A 414 -22.37 14.15 -17.69
N ASP A 415 -21.19 13.75 -17.25
CA ASP A 415 -19.88 14.30 -17.55
C ASP A 415 -19.35 13.87 -18.94
N LYS A 416 -20.06 12.93 -19.60
CA LYS A 416 -19.80 12.36 -20.93
C LYS A 416 -18.74 11.26 -20.99
N TYR A 417 -18.12 10.87 -19.89
CA TYR A 417 -17.05 9.89 -19.88
C TYR A 417 -17.37 8.71 -18.95
N GLN A 418 -17.14 7.49 -19.43
CA GLN A 418 -17.21 6.28 -18.60
C GLN A 418 -15.86 5.98 -17.91
N ASP A 419 -14.81 6.68 -18.33
CA ASP A 419 -13.40 6.45 -18.01
C ASP A 419 -12.75 7.81 -17.71
N ALA A 420 -11.42 7.87 -17.60
CA ALA A 420 -10.71 9.15 -17.60
C ALA A 420 -11.13 10.01 -18.82
N ALA A 421 -11.07 11.32 -18.66
CA ALA A 421 -11.37 12.32 -19.68
C ALA A 421 -10.06 12.94 -20.18
N PRO A 422 -10.04 13.55 -21.39
CA PRO A 422 -8.91 14.39 -21.80
C PRO A 422 -8.66 15.46 -20.76
N VAL A 423 -7.39 15.73 -20.46
CA VAL A 423 -7.04 16.76 -19.47
C VAL A 423 -7.60 18.12 -19.88
N GLY A 424 -8.09 18.88 -18.92
CA GLY A 424 -8.68 20.20 -19.14
C GLY A 424 -10.09 20.20 -19.72
N SER A 425 -10.78 19.05 -19.74
CA SER A 425 -12.16 18.96 -20.25
C SER A 425 -13.17 19.81 -19.47
N TYR A 426 -12.87 20.13 -18.20
CA TYR A 426 -13.77 20.87 -17.31
C TYR A 426 -13.17 22.23 -16.91
N PRO A 427 -13.29 23.27 -17.74
CA PRO A 427 -12.73 24.59 -17.43
C PRO A 427 -13.38 25.28 -16.21
N GLY A 428 -14.62 24.92 -15.87
CA GLY A 428 -15.25 25.37 -14.63
C GLY A 428 -14.71 24.68 -13.36
N GLY A 429 -13.87 23.66 -13.53
CA GLY A 429 -13.27 22.83 -12.49
C GLY A 429 -11.89 23.27 -12.03
N ALA A 430 -11.31 24.31 -12.62
CA ALA A 430 -9.98 24.78 -12.26
C ALA A 430 -9.93 25.32 -10.82
N SER A 431 -8.81 25.07 -10.14
CA SER A 431 -8.54 25.57 -8.78
C SER A 431 -8.36 27.10 -8.75
N PRO A 432 -8.29 27.72 -7.56
CA PRO A 432 -8.07 29.17 -7.44
C PRO A 432 -6.77 29.66 -8.10
N TYR A 433 -5.81 28.76 -8.32
CA TYR A 433 -4.56 29.07 -9.01
C TYR A 433 -4.60 28.76 -10.52
N GLY A 434 -5.64 28.08 -11.00
CA GLY A 434 -5.78 27.70 -12.41
C GLY A 434 -5.23 26.30 -12.75
N VAL A 435 -5.13 25.42 -11.76
CA VAL A 435 -4.75 24.02 -11.94
C VAL A 435 -6.01 23.19 -12.16
N PHE A 436 -6.01 22.33 -13.17
CA PHE A 436 -7.20 21.59 -13.62
C PHE A 436 -7.22 20.17 -13.05
N ASP A 437 -8.41 19.59 -13.03
CA ASP A 437 -8.66 18.17 -12.80
C ASP A 437 -8.16 17.65 -11.44
N LEU A 438 -7.98 18.54 -10.45
CA LEU A 438 -7.61 18.16 -9.08
C LEU A 438 -8.75 17.52 -8.29
N ALA A 439 -9.96 17.46 -8.86
CA ALA A 439 -11.09 16.72 -8.31
C ALA A 439 -11.63 15.78 -9.39
N GLY A 440 -11.50 14.47 -9.17
CA GLY A 440 -11.91 13.45 -10.13
C GLY A 440 -10.86 13.18 -11.21
N ASN A 441 -11.33 12.70 -12.36
CA ASN A 441 -10.50 12.19 -13.46
C ASN A 441 -9.64 10.99 -13.02
N VAL A 442 -8.44 11.20 -12.49
CA VAL A 442 -7.61 10.13 -11.91
C VAL A 442 -7.06 10.58 -10.57
N ASN A 443 -6.90 9.62 -9.66
CA ASN A 443 -6.11 9.84 -8.47
C ASN A 443 -4.67 10.16 -8.86
N GLU A 444 -3.95 10.87 -8.00
CA GLU A 444 -2.61 11.33 -8.30
C GLU A 444 -1.61 10.97 -7.21
N TRP A 445 -0.54 10.28 -7.61
CA TRP A 445 0.62 10.09 -6.76
C TRP A 445 1.20 11.42 -6.30
N VAL A 446 1.51 11.50 -5.01
CA VAL A 446 2.32 12.58 -4.42
C VAL A 446 3.62 12.00 -3.83
N ASN A 447 4.59 12.85 -3.53
CA ASN A 447 5.86 12.44 -2.96
C ASN A 447 5.69 11.84 -1.56
N SER A 448 4.77 12.35 -0.75
CA SER A 448 4.68 12.02 0.67
C SER A 448 4.43 10.54 0.97
N LEU A 449 5.16 10.01 1.94
CA LEU A 449 4.81 8.78 2.65
C LEU A 449 3.50 8.96 3.41
N PHE A 450 2.80 7.85 3.60
CA PHE A 450 1.71 7.82 4.54
C PHE A 450 2.23 8.05 5.97
N ASN A 451 1.66 9.04 6.63
CA ASN A 451 1.76 9.23 8.06
C ASN A 451 0.50 9.93 8.57
N TRP A 452 0.17 9.75 9.84
CA TRP A 452 -1.02 10.31 10.46
C TRP A 452 -0.95 11.84 10.54
N TYR A 453 -2.12 12.48 10.56
CA TYR A 453 -2.23 13.92 10.78
C TYR A 453 -1.97 14.28 12.26
N PRO A 454 -1.56 15.53 12.56
CA PRO A 454 -1.33 16.64 11.63
C PRO A 454 -0.13 16.42 10.71
N TYR A 455 -0.11 17.10 9.56
CA TYR A 455 1.00 17.05 8.62
C TYR A 455 2.20 17.78 9.24
N ASP A 456 3.38 17.13 9.18
CA ASP A 456 4.66 17.71 9.56
C ASP A 456 5.68 17.37 8.47
N GLU A 457 6.21 18.39 7.79
CA GLU A 457 7.22 18.22 6.74
C GLU A 457 8.53 17.59 7.27
N LYS A 458 8.76 17.65 8.59
CA LYS A 458 10.02 17.25 9.23
C LYS A 458 10.02 15.82 9.77
N ASP A 459 8.91 15.11 9.64
CA ASP A 459 8.77 13.75 10.15
C ASP A 459 9.32 12.66 9.21
N GLY A 460 9.99 13.09 8.13
CA GLY A 460 10.56 12.20 7.12
C GLY A 460 9.58 11.78 6.03
N ARG A 461 8.32 12.23 6.05
CA ARG A 461 7.33 11.83 5.02
C ARG A 461 7.71 12.26 3.61
N GLU A 462 8.53 13.29 3.46
CA GLU A 462 8.99 13.75 2.14
C GLU A 462 10.30 13.08 1.65
N GLU A 463 10.83 12.11 2.41
CA GLU A 463 12.02 11.37 2.00
C GLU A 463 11.71 10.43 0.82
N THR A 464 12.55 10.50 -0.22
CA THR A 464 12.44 9.64 -1.41
C THR A 464 13.02 8.26 -1.16
N GLU A 465 14.14 8.18 -0.43
CA GLU A 465 14.78 6.94 0.01
C GLU A 465 14.51 6.73 1.50
N ILE A 466 14.17 5.49 1.90
CA ILE A 466 13.96 5.16 3.32
C ILE A 466 15.10 4.25 3.78
N PRO A 467 16.09 4.77 4.53
CA PRO A 467 17.23 3.98 5.01
C PRO A 467 16.77 2.87 5.96
N GLY A 468 16.99 1.60 5.57
CA GLY A 468 16.53 0.44 6.35
C GLY A 468 15.01 0.26 6.36
N GLY A 469 14.29 0.95 5.46
CA GLY A 469 12.84 0.97 5.40
C GLY A 469 12.19 -0.37 5.02
N TRP A 470 10.89 -0.45 5.30
CA TRP A 470 10.04 -1.51 4.75
C TRP A 470 10.20 -1.56 3.22
N PRO A 471 10.28 -2.76 2.60
CA PRO A 471 10.60 -2.89 1.17
C PRO A 471 9.58 -2.21 0.23
N TYR A 472 8.41 -1.81 0.77
CA TYR A 472 7.33 -1.18 0.02
C TYR A 472 6.69 -0.08 0.88
N PRO A 473 7.25 1.13 0.90
CA PRO A 473 6.61 2.22 1.64
C PRO A 473 5.22 2.51 1.11
N GLU A 474 4.31 2.80 2.03
CA GLU A 474 3.01 3.34 1.67
C GLU A 474 3.16 4.81 1.28
N ARG A 475 2.73 5.14 0.06
CA ARG A 475 2.76 6.50 -0.48
C ARG A 475 1.33 6.99 -0.64
N VAL A 476 1.17 8.30 -0.51
CA VAL A 476 -0.13 8.94 -0.60
C VAL A 476 -0.52 9.17 -2.05
N PHE A 477 -1.81 9.11 -2.32
CA PHE A 477 -2.41 9.69 -3.51
C PHE A 477 -3.64 10.53 -3.14
N ARG A 478 -3.99 11.47 -4.02
CA ARG A 478 -5.03 12.49 -3.81
C ARG A 478 -5.94 12.65 -5.04
N GLY A 479 -7.05 13.38 -4.90
CA GLY A 479 -7.87 13.90 -6.01
C GLY A 479 -9.16 13.15 -6.30
N GLY A 480 -9.21 11.85 -6.06
CA GLY A 480 -10.32 11.02 -6.51
C GLY A 480 -10.25 10.75 -8.02
N SER A 481 -11.13 9.89 -8.52
CA SER A 481 -11.09 9.41 -9.92
C SER A 481 -12.49 9.27 -10.54
N PHE A 482 -12.53 9.03 -11.84
CA PHE A 482 -13.75 8.82 -12.64
C PHE A 482 -14.66 7.70 -12.08
N ASP A 483 -14.11 6.74 -11.33
CA ASP A 483 -14.86 5.62 -10.72
C ASP A 483 -15.11 5.79 -9.20
N GLY A 484 -14.65 6.89 -8.61
CA GLY A 484 -14.75 7.17 -7.18
C GLY A 484 -16.19 7.27 -6.66
N ASN A 485 -16.34 7.39 -5.34
CA ASN A 485 -17.64 7.70 -4.72
C ASN A 485 -17.71 9.18 -4.32
N GLY A 486 -18.90 9.68 -3.99
CA GLY A 486 -19.16 11.09 -3.69
C GLY A 486 -18.22 11.76 -2.67
N ASP A 487 -17.62 11.00 -1.76
CA ASP A 487 -16.69 11.50 -0.74
C ASP A 487 -15.23 11.56 -1.24
N ALA A 488 -14.86 10.73 -2.22
CA ALA A 488 -13.51 10.68 -2.79
C ALA A 488 -13.11 11.96 -3.54
N TYR A 489 -14.05 12.86 -3.81
CA TYR A 489 -13.85 14.13 -4.51
C TYR A 489 -13.55 15.32 -3.61
N PHE A 490 -13.67 15.15 -2.29
CA PHE A 490 -13.29 16.21 -1.37
C PHE A 490 -11.78 16.38 -1.38
N LEU A 491 -11.31 17.61 -1.61
CA LEU A 491 -9.88 17.88 -1.83
C LEU A 491 -8.97 17.61 -0.63
N TYR A 492 -9.54 17.44 0.57
CA TYR A 492 -8.81 17.06 1.78
C TYR A 492 -8.70 15.54 1.96
N VAL A 493 -9.43 14.75 1.18
CA VAL A 493 -9.38 13.28 1.26
C VAL A 493 -8.05 12.80 0.71
N ARG A 494 -7.48 11.83 1.42
CA ARG A 494 -6.25 11.14 1.05
C ARG A 494 -6.46 9.64 1.17
N SER A 495 -5.75 8.90 0.33
CA SER A 495 -5.60 7.46 0.47
C SER A 495 -4.14 7.10 0.28
N TRP A 496 -3.78 5.88 0.61
CA TRP A 496 -2.41 5.40 0.53
C TRP A 496 -2.40 3.93 0.14
N VAL A 497 -1.37 3.57 -0.60
CA VAL A 497 -1.10 2.22 -1.08
C VAL A 497 0.42 2.02 -1.11
N PRO A 498 0.91 0.78 -1.13
CA PRO A 498 2.32 0.52 -1.36
C PRO A 498 2.82 1.18 -2.65
N SER A 499 4.06 1.68 -2.65
CA SER A 499 4.65 2.44 -3.77
C SER A 499 4.68 1.72 -5.12
N PHE A 500 4.60 0.38 -5.13
CA PHE A 500 4.55 -0.45 -6.34
C PHE A 500 3.14 -0.63 -6.92
N TYR A 501 2.11 -0.11 -6.24
CA TYR A 501 0.72 -0.25 -6.69
C TYR A 501 0.54 0.46 -8.02
N THR A 502 -0.31 -0.10 -8.89
CA THR A 502 -0.71 0.52 -10.16
C THR A 502 -2.19 0.26 -10.36
N SER A 503 -2.88 1.20 -11.01
CA SER A 503 -4.30 1.07 -11.34
C SER A 503 -4.64 1.99 -12.52
N ASP A 504 -5.73 1.66 -13.21
CA ASP A 504 -6.32 2.43 -14.29
C ASP A 504 -7.01 3.73 -13.82
N HIS A 505 -7.15 3.96 -12.52
CA HIS A 505 -7.64 5.22 -11.96
C HIS A 505 -6.57 6.01 -11.21
N LEU A 506 -5.28 5.66 -11.36
CA LEU A 506 -4.16 6.29 -10.66
C LEU A 506 -3.08 6.74 -11.64
N GLY A 507 -2.93 8.06 -11.75
CA GLY A 507 -1.90 8.77 -12.50
C GLY A 507 -1.09 9.69 -11.60
N PHE A 508 -0.63 10.83 -12.13
CA PHE A 508 0.16 11.79 -11.40
C PHE A 508 0.31 13.13 -12.15
N ARG A 509 0.78 14.14 -11.40
CA ARG A 509 1.28 15.41 -11.93
C ARG A 509 2.54 15.80 -11.16
N CYS A 510 3.28 16.80 -11.63
CA CYS A 510 4.53 17.19 -10.98
C CYS A 510 4.66 18.65 -10.65
N ALA A 511 5.61 18.92 -9.77
CA ALA A 511 5.91 20.21 -9.22
C ALA A 511 7.39 20.53 -9.32
N ARG A 512 7.71 21.81 -9.16
CA ARG A 512 9.07 22.32 -9.15
C ARG A 512 9.13 23.54 -8.25
N ASP A 513 10.21 23.71 -7.51
CA ASP A 513 10.41 24.90 -6.70
C ASP A 513 10.44 26.15 -7.60
N ALA A 514 9.88 27.27 -7.13
CA ALA A 514 9.88 28.52 -7.92
C ALA A 514 11.26 29.20 -7.90
N ARG A 515 12.06 28.94 -6.86
CA ARG A 515 13.47 29.35 -6.77
C ARG A 515 14.35 28.20 -7.28
N PRO A 516 15.37 28.49 -8.11
CA PRO A 516 16.32 27.48 -8.58
C PRO A 516 17.21 26.92 -7.46
#